data_AF-A0A2T4AKB1-F1
#
_entry.id   AF-A0A2T4AKB1-F1
#
_cell.length_a   1.000
_cell.length_b   1.000
_cell.length_c   1.000
_cell.angle_alpha   90.00
_cell.angle_beta   90.00
_cell.angle_gamma   90.00
#
_symmetry.space_group_name_H-M   'P 1'
#
loop_
_entity.id
_entity.type
_entity.pdbx_description
1 polymer ?
#
loop_
_entity_poly.entity_id
_entity_poly.type
_entity_poly.pdbx_seq_one_letter_code
_entity_poly.pdbx_strand_id
1 'polypeptide(L)'
;MAPATTNSGITTDEASGERHIPESTRADGSKRKAIKIRPGYQPPEDVQVYKNRPAEAFRERGKRIGIPGAASAQDEKPDQGSAASNKNAKRREARKKAKAAGDGEGEGEAKADATATTQDGQPKAEELDPEVEREKKARSLKKKLKQAKELKMKKDGGEGLLPEQIAKVIKINELIRELDALGFDADGEPKTETKDDAIEGSENKK
;
A
#
# COMPACT_ATOMS: atom_id res chain seq x y z
N MET A 1 -11.09 0.28 -44.51
CA MET A 1 -10.34 0.45 -43.25
C MET A 1 -9.65 -0.89 -42.97
N ALA A 2 -8.37 -0.94 -42.59
CA ALA A 2 -7.78 -2.22 -42.18
C ALA A 2 -8.45 -2.67 -40.86
N PRO A 3 -8.77 -3.97 -40.69
CA PRO A 3 -9.39 -4.44 -39.46
C PRO A 3 -8.42 -4.21 -38.29
N ALA A 4 -8.94 -3.74 -37.16
CA ALA A 4 -8.12 -3.52 -35.97
C ALA A 4 -7.58 -4.87 -35.47
N THR A 5 -6.25 -5.02 -35.49
CA THR A 5 -5.55 -6.21 -34.97
C THR A 5 -5.26 -6.02 -33.48
N THR A 6 -5.50 -7.05 -32.67
CA THR A 6 -5.05 -7.04 -31.27
C THR A 6 -3.54 -7.28 -31.18
N ASN A 7 -2.96 -7.13 -29.98
CA ASN A 7 -1.52 -7.38 -29.73
C ASN A 7 -1.13 -8.80 -30.13
N SER A 8 -2.04 -9.76 -29.96
CA SER A 8 -1.86 -11.16 -30.37
C SER A 8 -2.01 -11.40 -31.88
N GLY A 9 -2.18 -10.35 -32.70
CA GLY A 9 -2.39 -10.46 -34.13
C GLY A 9 -3.77 -11.00 -34.53
N ILE A 10 -4.76 -10.91 -33.64
CA ILE A 10 -6.13 -11.40 -33.89
C ILE A 10 -6.93 -10.30 -34.58
N THR A 11 -7.64 -10.64 -35.64
CA THR A 11 -8.59 -9.78 -36.34
C THR A 11 -10.03 -10.20 -36.03
N THR A 12 -10.91 -9.21 -35.94
CA THR A 12 -12.36 -9.43 -35.83
C THR A 12 -12.98 -9.16 -37.20
N ASP A 13 -13.71 -10.14 -37.74
CA ASP A 13 -14.48 -9.94 -38.96
C ASP A 13 -15.73 -9.10 -38.66
N GLU A 14 -15.88 -7.95 -39.31
CA GLU A 14 -16.98 -7.01 -39.08
C GLU A 14 -18.33 -7.57 -39.55
N ALA A 15 -18.33 -8.50 -40.51
CA ALA A 15 -19.55 -9.09 -41.04
C ALA A 15 -20.11 -10.20 -40.13
N SER A 16 -19.24 -11.08 -39.62
CA SER A 16 -19.64 -12.25 -38.82
C SER A 16 -19.46 -12.06 -37.31
N GLY A 17 -18.66 -11.08 -36.89
CA GLY A 17 -18.20 -10.93 -35.51
C GLY A 17 -17.21 -12.02 -35.07
N GLU A 18 -16.81 -12.92 -35.98
CA GLU A 18 -15.87 -14.00 -35.66
C GLU A 18 -14.43 -13.48 -35.52
N ARG A 19 -13.75 -13.95 -34.47
CA ARG A 19 -12.32 -13.67 -34.25
C ARG A 19 -11.46 -14.72 -34.92
N HIS A 20 -10.48 -14.29 -35.69
CA HIS A 20 -9.57 -15.18 -36.40
C HIS A 20 -8.14 -14.60 -36.46
N ILE A 21 -7.18 -15.49 -36.68
CA ILE A 21 -5.81 -15.12 -37.06
C ILE A 21 -5.78 -15.10 -38.60
N PRO A 22 -5.37 -13.98 -39.24
CA PRO A 22 -5.37 -13.85 -40.69
C PRO A 22 -4.38 -14.80 -41.36
N GLU A 23 -4.57 -15.03 -42.67
CA GLU A 23 -3.59 -15.78 -43.46
C GLU A 23 -2.22 -15.08 -43.49
N SER A 24 -1.13 -15.86 -43.51
CA SER A 24 0.22 -15.31 -43.55
C SER A 24 1.10 -16.06 -44.53
N THR A 25 2.10 -15.38 -45.09
CA THR A 25 3.02 -15.97 -46.07
C THR A 25 4.24 -16.56 -45.36
N ARG A 26 4.61 -17.79 -45.67
CA ARG A 26 5.86 -18.41 -45.23
C ARG A 26 7.05 -17.82 -45.98
N ALA A 27 8.26 -18.06 -45.47
CA ALA A 27 9.49 -17.61 -46.13
C ALA A 27 9.70 -18.21 -47.53
N ASP A 28 9.13 -19.39 -47.80
CA ASP A 28 9.12 -20.06 -49.10
C ASP A 28 8.03 -19.53 -50.06
N GLY A 29 7.24 -18.53 -49.64
CA GLY A 29 6.13 -17.97 -50.41
C GLY A 29 4.79 -18.72 -50.27
N SER A 30 4.76 -19.88 -49.62
CA SER A 30 3.53 -20.64 -49.39
C SER A 30 2.63 -19.97 -48.34
N LYS A 31 1.30 -19.99 -48.53
CA LYS A 31 0.36 -19.37 -47.57
C LYS A 31 -0.01 -20.31 -46.42
N ARG A 32 -0.07 -19.75 -45.20
CA ARG A 32 -0.68 -20.36 -44.01
C ARG A 32 -2.15 -19.99 -44.00
N LYS A 33 -3.02 -20.99 -43.79
CA LYS A 33 -4.46 -20.78 -43.67
C LYS A 33 -4.80 -19.92 -42.44
N ALA A 34 -5.87 -19.14 -42.54
CA ALA A 34 -6.45 -18.45 -41.40
C ALA A 34 -6.92 -19.45 -40.33
N ILE A 35 -6.79 -19.06 -39.06
CA ILE A 35 -7.15 -19.91 -37.91
C ILE A 35 -8.31 -19.25 -37.16
N LYS A 36 -9.43 -19.97 -37.03
CA LYS A 36 -10.57 -19.53 -36.24
C LYS A 36 -10.29 -19.66 -34.75
N ILE A 37 -10.75 -18.69 -33.97
CA ILE A 37 -10.60 -18.68 -32.51
C ILE A 37 -11.94 -19.03 -31.86
N ARG A 38 -11.88 -19.77 -30.75
CA ARG A 38 -13.07 -20.11 -29.98
C ARG A 38 -13.74 -18.82 -29.44
N PRO A 39 -15.09 -18.70 -29.52
CA PRO A 39 -15.79 -17.57 -28.93
C PRO A 39 -15.42 -17.37 -27.45
N GLY A 40 -15.11 -16.14 -27.06
CA GLY A 40 -14.72 -15.77 -25.69
C GLY A 40 -13.27 -16.10 -25.28
N TYR A 41 -12.48 -16.80 -26.09
CA TYR A 41 -11.06 -17.03 -25.79
C TYR A 41 -10.24 -15.74 -26.03
N GLN A 42 -9.45 -15.34 -25.04
CA GLN A 42 -8.57 -14.18 -25.13
C GLN A 42 -7.16 -14.60 -24.71
N PRO A 43 -6.15 -14.44 -25.59
CA PRO A 43 -4.78 -14.75 -25.23
C PRO A 43 -4.28 -13.85 -24.08
N PRO A 44 -3.31 -14.30 -23.27
CA PRO A 44 -2.75 -13.53 -22.15
C PRO A 44 -2.28 -12.12 -22.54
N GLU A 45 -1.68 -11.97 -23.72
CA GLU A 45 -1.20 -10.68 -24.26
C GLU A 45 -2.33 -9.65 -24.47
N ASP A 46 -3.54 -10.13 -24.72
CA ASP A 46 -4.72 -9.29 -24.92
C ASP A 46 -5.52 -9.12 -23.62
N VAL A 47 -5.21 -9.85 -22.54
CA VAL A 47 -5.91 -9.72 -21.26
C VAL A 47 -5.60 -8.35 -20.66
N GLN A 48 -6.65 -7.56 -20.43
CA GLN A 48 -6.49 -6.21 -19.88
C GLN A 48 -6.03 -6.29 -18.43
N VAL A 49 -4.78 -5.91 -18.20
CA VAL A 49 -4.26 -5.67 -16.85
C VAL A 49 -4.92 -4.40 -16.30
N TYR A 50 -5.32 -4.41 -15.03
CA TYR A 50 -5.88 -3.23 -14.39
C TYR A 50 -4.90 -2.06 -14.47
N LYS A 51 -5.37 -0.93 -14.98
CA LYS A 51 -4.61 0.30 -15.00
C LYS A 51 -5.47 1.46 -14.50
N ASN A 52 -4.87 2.27 -13.65
CA ASN A 52 -5.56 3.41 -13.04
C ASN A 52 -5.57 4.58 -14.05
N ARG A 53 -6.76 4.91 -14.56
CA ARG A 53 -6.96 5.90 -15.64
C ARG A 53 -6.26 7.26 -15.39
N PRO A 54 -6.44 7.94 -14.23
CA PRO A 54 -5.71 9.16 -13.92
C PRO A 54 -4.18 8.97 -13.80
N ALA A 55 -3.72 7.82 -13.30
CA ALA A 55 -2.28 7.53 -13.18
C ALA A 55 -1.63 7.29 -14.55
N GLU A 56 -2.31 6.59 -15.46
CA GLU A 56 -1.87 6.44 -16.85
C GLU A 56 -1.84 7.78 -17.57
N ALA A 57 -2.87 8.60 -17.43
CA ALA A 57 -2.90 9.93 -18.04
C ALA A 57 -1.75 10.83 -17.57
N PHE A 58 -1.34 10.69 -16.30
CA PHE A 58 -0.16 11.39 -15.77
C PHE A 58 1.15 10.86 -16.38
N ARG A 59 1.32 9.53 -16.48
CA ARG A 59 2.49 8.89 -17.12
C ARG A 59 2.58 9.22 -18.61
N GLU A 60 1.47 9.18 -19.34
CA GLU A 60 1.40 9.52 -20.76
C GLU A 60 1.68 11.00 -21.03
N ARG A 61 1.32 11.90 -20.11
CA ARG A 61 1.60 13.33 -20.24
C ARG A 61 3.11 13.61 -20.30
N GLY A 62 3.91 12.92 -19.48
CA GLY A 62 5.37 13.02 -19.55
C GLY A 62 5.95 12.46 -20.85
N LYS A 63 5.33 11.42 -21.44
CA LYS A 63 5.76 10.81 -22.69
C LYS A 63 5.37 11.61 -23.95
N ARG A 64 4.21 12.29 -23.94
CA ARG A 64 3.75 13.12 -25.07
C ARG A 64 4.41 14.50 -25.11
N ILE A 65 4.89 15.01 -23.99
CA ILE A 65 5.66 16.27 -23.93
C ILE A 65 7.16 15.96 -24.14
N GLY A 66 7.46 15.21 -25.20
CA GLY A 66 8.79 15.16 -25.77
C GLY A 66 8.86 16.19 -26.89
N ILE A 67 9.95 16.97 -26.96
CA ILE A 67 10.15 17.92 -28.05
C ILE A 67 10.12 17.14 -29.38
N PRO A 68 9.23 17.47 -30.35
CA PRO A 68 9.14 16.73 -31.60
C PRO A 68 10.49 16.77 -32.33
N GLY A 69 11.09 15.59 -32.57
CA GLY A 69 12.42 15.42 -33.17
C GLY A 69 13.50 14.91 -32.21
N ALA A 70 13.28 14.93 -30.89
CA ALA A 70 14.18 14.33 -29.91
C ALA A 70 13.68 12.94 -29.52
N ALA A 71 13.77 11.96 -30.44
CA ALA A 71 13.70 10.56 -30.06
C ALA A 71 14.92 10.24 -29.18
N SER A 72 14.76 10.43 -27.87
CA SER A 72 15.77 10.01 -26.91
C SER A 72 15.66 8.50 -26.80
N ALA A 73 16.59 7.80 -27.45
CA ALA A 73 16.91 6.40 -27.18
C ALA A 73 17.47 6.30 -25.75
N GLN A 74 16.62 6.44 -24.75
CA GLN A 74 16.91 6.24 -23.34
C GLN A 74 15.61 5.79 -22.66
N ASP A 75 15.18 4.57 -22.95
CA ASP A 75 14.64 3.75 -21.86
C ASP A 75 15.80 3.55 -20.86
N GLU A 76 15.49 3.60 -19.56
CA GLU A 76 16.42 3.46 -18.41
C GLU A 76 17.03 4.74 -17.79
N LYS A 77 16.25 5.79 -17.47
CA LYS A 77 16.54 6.64 -16.27
C LYS A 77 15.26 7.16 -15.60
N PRO A 78 15.16 7.12 -14.25
CA PRO A 78 13.99 7.62 -13.54
C PRO A 78 13.98 9.15 -13.50
N ASP A 79 12.88 9.71 -13.99
CA ASP A 79 12.26 11.01 -13.67
C ASP A 79 13.20 12.17 -13.29
N GLN A 80 13.47 13.06 -14.26
CA GLN A 80 13.78 14.45 -13.93
C GLN A 80 12.51 15.10 -13.37
N GLY A 81 12.34 14.97 -12.06
CA GLY A 81 11.26 15.61 -11.35
C GLY A 81 11.31 17.15 -11.51
N SER A 82 10.12 17.77 -11.48
CA SER A 82 9.92 19.20 -11.60
C SER A 82 10.75 20.03 -10.58
N ALA A 83 10.92 21.33 -10.83
CA ALA A 83 11.63 22.23 -9.92
C ALA A 83 11.13 22.17 -8.45
N ALA A 84 9.87 21.76 -8.24
CA ALA A 84 9.30 21.52 -6.91
C ALA A 84 9.80 20.22 -6.25
N SER A 85 9.96 19.12 -7.00
CA SER A 85 10.56 17.89 -6.47
C SER A 85 12.05 18.07 -6.20
N ASN A 86 12.76 18.89 -6.98
CA ASN A 86 14.17 19.20 -6.75
C ASN A 86 14.38 20.01 -5.46
N LYS A 87 13.44 20.89 -5.09
CA LYS A 87 13.44 21.58 -3.79
C LYS A 87 13.15 20.62 -2.63
N ASN A 88 12.21 19.69 -2.80
CA ASN A 88 11.88 18.71 -1.75
C ASN A 88 13.01 17.69 -1.57
N ALA A 89 13.67 17.27 -2.65
CA ALA A 89 14.87 16.45 -2.64
C ALA A 89 16.02 17.17 -1.91
N LYS A 90 16.32 18.43 -2.24
CA LYS A 90 17.32 19.24 -1.51
C LYS A 90 17.01 19.38 -0.01
N ARG A 91 15.74 19.55 0.37
CA ARG A 91 15.35 19.64 1.79
C ARG A 91 15.47 18.29 2.51
N ARG A 92 15.18 17.18 1.82
CA ARG A 92 15.31 15.81 2.36
C ARG A 92 16.78 15.42 2.48
N GLU A 93 17.62 15.78 1.51
CA GLU A 93 19.06 15.57 1.57
C GLU A 93 19.74 16.46 2.60
N ALA A 94 19.34 17.73 2.75
CA ALA A 94 19.84 18.58 3.83
C ALA A 94 19.48 18.01 5.22
N ARG A 95 18.28 17.43 5.38
CA ARG A 95 17.88 16.73 6.62
C ARG A 95 18.64 15.42 6.82
N LYS A 96 18.92 14.68 5.74
CA LYS A 96 19.72 13.45 5.80
C LYS A 96 21.20 13.75 6.10
N LYS A 97 21.73 14.84 5.55
CA LYS A 97 23.09 15.33 5.81
C LYS A 97 23.22 15.96 7.20
N ALA A 98 22.18 16.63 7.72
CA ALA A 98 22.14 17.05 9.13
C ALA A 98 22.04 15.87 10.10
N LYS A 99 21.35 14.78 9.70
CA LYS A 99 21.36 13.51 10.45
C LYS A 99 22.70 12.79 10.37
N ALA A 100 23.39 12.82 9.23
CA ALA A 100 24.71 12.19 9.04
C ALA A 100 25.89 13.05 9.55
N ALA A 101 25.71 14.36 9.74
CA ALA A 101 26.72 15.22 10.38
C ALA A 101 26.59 15.22 11.91
N GLY A 102 25.53 14.61 12.45
CA GLY A 102 25.38 14.31 13.88
C GLY A 102 25.78 12.88 14.24
N ASP A 103 26.25 12.10 13.27
CA ASP A 103 26.65 10.70 13.45
C ASP A 103 27.84 10.44 12.50
N GLY A 104 29.03 10.65 13.05
CA GLY A 104 30.27 10.38 12.35
C GLY A 104 30.48 8.88 12.19
N GLU A 105 30.90 8.53 10.97
CA GLU A 105 31.64 7.33 10.58
C GLU A 105 30.85 6.08 10.17
N GLY A 106 31.05 5.71 8.88
CA GLY A 106 31.23 4.31 8.51
C GLY A 106 30.17 3.73 7.58
N GLU A 107 30.37 3.94 6.27
CA GLU A 107 29.74 3.19 5.18
C GLU A 107 29.85 1.67 5.39
N GLY A 108 28.76 0.97 5.08
CA GLY A 108 28.83 -0.46 4.80
C GLY A 108 29.23 -0.72 3.35
N GLU A 109 29.61 -1.96 3.03
CA GLU A 109 29.07 -2.67 1.87
C GLU A 109 29.44 -4.18 1.86
N ALA A 110 28.38 -4.97 1.69
CA ALA A 110 28.23 -6.18 0.86
C ALA A 110 28.96 -7.53 1.16
N LYS A 111 28.07 -8.53 1.34
CA LYS A 111 27.99 -9.87 0.69
C LYS A 111 28.58 -11.12 1.37
N ALA A 112 27.69 -12.13 1.38
CA ALA A 112 27.90 -13.57 1.15
C ALA A 112 27.97 -14.52 2.37
N ASP A 113 26.92 -15.34 2.45
CA ASP A 113 26.87 -16.81 2.61
C ASP A 113 27.59 -17.56 3.75
N ALA A 114 26.84 -18.52 4.30
CA ALA A 114 27.26 -19.76 4.95
C ALA A 114 27.65 -19.79 6.45
N THR A 115 26.81 -20.52 7.19
CA THR A 115 27.13 -21.47 8.30
C THR A 115 27.78 -21.00 9.62
N ALA A 116 27.03 -21.33 10.68
CA ALA A 116 27.47 -21.97 11.92
C ALA A 116 28.17 -21.13 13.03
N THR A 117 27.44 -21.05 14.15
CA THR A 117 27.90 -21.32 15.53
C THR A 117 28.62 -20.20 16.31
N THR A 118 28.08 -19.95 17.52
CA THR A 118 28.68 -19.31 18.73
C THR A 118 29.12 -17.85 18.60
N GLN A 119 29.03 -16.98 19.60
CA GLN A 119 28.37 -16.88 20.91
C GLN A 119 28.60 -15.40 21.30
N ASP A 120 27.68 -14.85 22.10
CA ASP A 120 27.84 -13.68 22.98
C ASP A 120 28.26 -12.31 22.41
N GLY A 121 27.28 -11.40 22.44
CA GLY A 121 27.46 -9.96 22.30
C GLY A 121 26.13 -9.24 22.51
N GLN A 122 25.83 -8.90 23.76
CA GLN A 122 24.63 -8.17 24.21
C GLN A 122 24.22 -7.00 23.28
N PRO A 123 22.96 -6.90 22.83
CA PRO A 123 22.46 -5.66 22.24
C PRO A 123 22.14 -4.66 23.35
N LYS A 124 22.91 -3.57 23.40
CA LYS A 124 22.61 -2.38 24.19
C LYS A 124 21.40 -1.69 23.55
N ALA A 125 20.33 -1.61 24.32
CA ALA A 125 19.07 -0.96 23.97
C ALA A 125 19.29 0.50 23.55
N GLU A 126 18.88 0.85 22.33
CA GLU A 126 18.53 2.22 21.97
C GLU A 126 17.08 2.44 22.44
N GLU A 127 16.96 3.07 23.61
CA GLU A 127 15.72 3.56 24.18
C GLU A 127 15.15 4.67 23.27
N LEU A 128 14.33 4.29 22.29
CA LEU A 128 13.19 5.12 21.96
C LEU A 128 12.29 5.07 23.19
N ASP A 129 12.20 6.19 23.91
CA ASP A 129 11.51 6.30 25.20
C ASP A 129 10.26 5.39 25.22
N PRO A 130 10.16 4.44 26.17
CA PRO A 130 9.06 3.48 26.22
C PRO A 130 7.69 4.17 26.30
N GLU A 131 7.66 5.43 26.72
CA GLU A 131 6.51 6.32 26.73
C GLU A 131 6.00 6.66 25.32
N VAL A 132 6.89 6.96 24.38
CA VAL A 132 6.52 7.32 22.98
C VAL A 132 5.93 6.12 22.24
N GLU A 133 6.41 4.91 22.55
CA GLU A 133 5.83 3.69 21.99
C GLU A 133 4.45 3.37 22.59
N ARG A 134 4.28 3.55 23.90
CA ARG A 134 2.98 3.40 24.58
C ARG A 134 1.95 4.38 24.03
N GLU A 135 2.33 5.63 23.81
CA GLU A 135 1.43 6.64 23.27
C GLU A 135 1.03 6.34 21.82
N LYS A 136 1.96 5.89 20.97
CA LYS A 136 1.63 5.46 19.59
C LYS A 136 0.69 4.25 19.59
N LYS A 137 0.91 3.28 20.48
CA LYS A 137 0.02 2.11 20.66
C LYS A 137 -1.37 2.55 21.12
N ALA A 138 -1.46 3.44 22.12
CA ALA A 138 -2.71 4.00 22.60
C ALA A 138 -3.48 4.75 21.50
N ARG A 139 -2.80 5.58 20.69
CA ARG A 139 -3.42 6.26 19.53
C ARG A 139 -3.95 5.27 18.49
N SER A 140 -3.28 4.14 18.29
CA SER A 140 -3.77 3.09 17.37
C SER A 140 -5.00 2.37 17.91
N LEU A 141 -5.03 2.09 19.22
CA LEU A 141 -6.15 1.45 19.90
C LEU A 141 -7.37 2.37 19.99
N LYS A 142 -7.17 3.66 20.30
CA LYS A 142 -8.21 4.71 20.26
C LYS A 142 -8.93 4.76 18.91
N LYS A 143 -8.19 4.64 17.80
CA LYS A 143 -8.78 4.60 16.45
C LYS A 143 -9.63 3.35 16.22
N LYS A 144 -9.13 2.17 16.63
CA LYS A 144 -9.90 0.91 16.55
C LYS A 144 -11.16 0.96 17.40
N LEU A 145 -11.06 1.52 18.60
CA LEU A 145 -12.17 1.69 19.53
C LEU A 145 -13.24 2.63 18.95
N LYS A 146 -12.84 3.75 18.34
CA LYS A 146 -13.77 4.66 17.64
C LYS A 146 -14.51 3.96 16.49
N GLN A 147 -13.80 3.21 15.65
CA GLN A 147 -14.42 2.45 14.56
C GLN A 147 -15.40 1.40 15.09
N ALA A 148 -15.03 0.69 16.15
CA ALA A 148 -15.90 -0.31 16.76
C ALA A 148 -17.13 0.31 17.44
N LYS A 149 -16.99 1.47 18.12
CA LYS A 149 -18.12 2.27 18.66
C LYS A 149 -19.06 2.72 17.53
N GLU A 150 -18.54 3.15 16.38
CA GLU A 150 -19.36 3.53 15.22
C GLU A 150 -20.12 2.33 14.62
N LEU A 151 -19.46 1.18 14.49
CA LEU A 151 -20.11 -0.06 14.04
C LEU A 151 -21.17 -0.54 15.04
N LYS A 152 -20.97 -0.34 16.35
CA LYS A 152 -21.97 -0.60 17.38
C LYS A 152 -23.19 0.31 17.22
N MET A 153 -22.97 1.61 17.03
CA MET A 153 -24.07 2.57 16.79
C MET A 153 -24.89 2.22 15.54
N LYS A 154 -24.23 1.77 14.46
CA LYS A 154 -24.91 1.27 13.24
C LYS A 154 -25.72 -0.01 13.52
N LYS A 155 -25.18 -0.90 14.35
CA LYS A 155 -25.88 -2.13 14.79
C LYS A 155 -27.14 -1.80 15.57
N ASP A 156 -27.02 -0.88 16.53
CA ASP A 156 -28.11 -0.45 17.40
C ASP A 156 -29.15 0.36 16.59
N GLY A 157 -28.73 1.02 15.50
CA GLY A 157 -29.59 1.65 14.49
C GLY A 157 -30.27 0.68 13.51
N GLY A 158 -30.09 -0.64 13.68
CA GLY A 158 -30.76 -1.66 12.88
C GLY A 158 -30.11 -1.95 11.52
N GLU A 159 -28.90 -1.44 11.25
CA GLU A 159 -28.16 -1.75 10.02
C GLU A 159 -27.53 -3.14 10.11
N GLY A 160 -27.74 -3.97 9.08
CA GLY A 160 -27.19 -5.32 9.00
C GLY A 160 -25.68 -5.29 8.77
N LEU A 161 -24.89 -5.51 9.83
CA LEU A 161 -23.43 -5.54 9.75
C LEU A 161 -22.91 -6.91 9.27
N LEU A 162 -21.80 -6.88 8.55
CA LEU A 162 -21.08 -8.08 8.15
C LEU A 162 -20.51 -8.81 9.39
N PRO A 163 -20.33 -10.14 9.35
CA PRO A 163 -19.74 -10.91 10.46
C PRO A 163 -18.38 -10.37 10.93
N GLU A 164 -17.54 -9.88 10.01
CA GLU A 164 -16.25 -9.26 10.32
C GLU A 164 -16.42 -7.95 11.13
N GLN A 165 -17.46 -7.17 10.83
CA GLN A 165 -17.77 -5.93 11.54
C GLN A 165 -18.34 -6.22 12.94
N ILE A 166 -19.15 -7.27 13.08
CA ILE A 166 -19.64 -7.75 14.38
C ILE A 166 -18.46 -8.20 15.25
N ALA A 167 -17.46 -8.88 14.68
CA ALA A 167 -16.24 -9.23 15.41
C ALA A 167 -15.49 -8.00 15.93
N LYS A 168 -15.45 -6.88 15.18
CA LYS A 168 -14.88 -5.60 15.66
C LYS A 168 -15.67 -5.02 16.84
N VAL A 169 -16.99 -5.14 16.82
CA VAL A 169 -17.87 -4.70 17.92
C VAL A 169 -17.67 -5.56 19.18
N ILE A 170 -17.49 -6.87 19.04
CA ILE A 170 -17.21 -7.76 20.17
C ILE A 170 -15.88 -7.41 20.84
N LYS A 171 -14.86 -7.06 20.04
CA LYS A 171 -13.52 -6.66 20.52
C LYS A 171 -13.47 -5.32 21.26
N ILE A 172 -14.57 -4.57 21.39
CA ILE A 172 -14.58 -3.28 22.10
C ILE A 172 -14.06 -3.42 23.52
N ASN A 173 -14.51 -4.43 24.26
CA ASN A 173 -14.11 -4.63 25.66
C ASN A 173 -12.62 -5.03 25.78
N GLU A 174 -12.09 -5.76 24.80
CA GLU A 174 -10.67 -6.11 24.75
C GLU A 174 -9.81 -4.88 24.46
N LEU A 175 -10.22 -4.04 23.50
CA LEU A 175 -9.53 -2.78 23.18
C LEU A 175 -9.52 -1.80 24.35
N ILE A 176 -10.59 -1.75 25.16
CA ILE A 176 -10.65 -0.95 26.38
C ILE A 176 -9.64 -1.47 27.41
N ARG A 177 -9.60 -2.79 27.64
CA ARG A 177 -8.62 -3.41 28.57
C ARG A 177 -7.17 -3.19 28.13
N GLU A 178 -6.90 -3.23 26.82
CA GLU A 178 -5.57 -2.94 26.28
C GLU A 178 -5.18 -1.47 26.48
N LEU A 179 -6.12 -0.52 26.35
CA LEU A 179 -5.89 0.88 26.68
C LEU A 179 -5.65 1.08 28.18
N ASP A 180 -6.47 0.44 29.02
CA ASP A 180 -6.35 0.50 30.47
C ASP A 180 -4.99 -0.03 30.95
N ALA A 181 -4.51 -1.14 30.36
CA ALA A 181 -3.20 -1.72 30.63
C ALA A 181 -2.04 -0.82 30.21
N LEU A 182 -2.25 0.06 29.23
CA LEU A 182 -1.29 1.08 28.80
C LEU A 182 -1.42 2.39 29.59
N GLY A 183 -2.35 2.46 30.55
CA GLY A 183 -2.59 3.65 31.37
C GLY A 183 -3.45 4.72 30.69
N PHE A 184 -4.25 4.36 29.68
CA PHE A 184 -5.18 5.25 29.00
C PHE A 184 -6.62 4.86 29.33
N ASP A 185 -7.53 5.83 29.38
CA ASP A 185 -8.95 5.59 29.66
C ASP A 185 -9.73 5.07 28.42
N ALA A 186 -11.05 4.85 28.58
CA ALA A 186 -11.93 4.37 27.52
C ALA A 186 -12.07 5.31 26.31
N ASP A 187 -11.55 6.54 26.44
CA ASP A 187 -11.49 7.55 25.39
C ASP A 187 -10.06 7.79 24.89
N GLY A 188 -9.07 7.04 25.41
CA GLY A 188 -7.68 7.05 25.01
C GLY A 188 -6.93 8.33 25.43
N GLU A 189 -7.37 8.95 26.52
CA GLU A 189 -6.65 10.00 27.25
C GLU A 189 -5.74 9.34 28.30
N PRO A 190 -4.56 9.90 28.60
CA PRO A 190 -3.72 9.37 29.67
C PRO A 190 -4.48 9.46 30.99
N LYS A 191 -4.56 8.38 31.75
CA LYS A 191 -5.13 8.38 33.10
C LYS A 191 -4.22 9.25 33.98
N THR A 192 -4.56 10.53 34.09
CA THR A 192 -4.06 11.37 35.17
C THR A 192 -4.59 10.79 36.47
N GLU A 193 -3.71 10.52 37.43
CA GLU A 193 -4.09 10.10 38.79
C GLU A 193 -4.89 11.21 39.49
N THR A 194 -6.16 11.38 39.15
CA THR A 194 -7.13 12.06 40.01
C THR A 194 -7.77 10.99 40.89
N LYS A 195 -7.26 10.91 42.11
CA LYS A 195 -7.84 10.19 43.25
C LYS A 195 -9.27 10.69 43.50
N ASP A 196 -10.28 10.12 42.86
CA ASP A 196 -11.69 10.43 43.16
C ASP A 196 -12.59 9.18 43.21
N ASP A 197 -12.04 7.99 43.52
CA ASP A 197 -12.82 6.77 43.84
C ASP A 197 -12.54 6.28 45.26
N ALA A 198 -12.58 7.18 46.24
CA ALA A 198 -12.48 6.85 47.66
C ALA A 198 -13.54 7.54 48.52
N ILE A 199 -14.77 7.73 48.01
CA ILE A 199 -15.93 8.08 48.86
C ILE A 199 -17.21 7.42 48.29
N GLU A 200 -17.32 6.09 48.34
CA GLU A 200 -18.63 5.44 48.36
C GLU A 200 -18.50 4.05 49.00
N GLY A 201 -18.40 4.05 50.34
CA GLY A 201 -18.19 2.80 51.08
C GLY A 201 -18.19 2.97 52.60
N SER A 202 -18.99 3.88 53.14
CA SER A 202 -19.19 3.97 54.59
C SER A 202 -20.60 4.42 54.97
N GLU A 203 -21.62 3.74 54.47
CA GLU A 203 -22.99 3.83 55.03
C GLU A 203 -23.63 2.44 55.04
N ASN A 204 -23.32 1.65 56.06
CA ASN A 204 -24.30 0.92 56.87
C ASN A 204 -23.61 -0.08 57.79
N LYS A 205 -23.34 0.36 59.03
CA LYS A 205 -23.37 -0.54 60.19
C LYS A 205 -23.60 0.26 61.46
N LYS A 206 -24.86 0.46 61.82
CA LYS A 206 -25.29 0.47 63.22
C LYS A 206 -26.75 0.08 63.33
#